data_AF-A0A947CPA5-F1
#
_entry.id   AF-A0A947CPA5-F1
#
_cell.length_a   1.000
_cell.length_b   1.000
_cell.length_c   1.000
_cell.angle_alpha   90.00
_cell.angle_beta   90.00
_cell.angle_gamma   90.00
#
_symmetry.space_group_name_H-M   'P 1'
#
loop_
_entity.id
_entity.type
_entity.pdbx_description
1 polymer ?
#
loop_
_entity_poly.entity_id
_entity_poly.type
_entity_poly.pdbx_seq_one_letter_code
_entity_poly.pdbx_strand_id
1 'polypeptide(L)'
;MPLAFAIAGLVACGGDSPPGSDDRCIPQCNDHCDGRGDSCGGSCTSCPAGQGCAQGACSVCESNDACGAECSDCSAQASNRWCVDRQRCGCQLDSDCAEGEVCDGGSCRACEADACVRSELYPGGWSPGYTAPGGEFLHDFSYAGYRLGEGELPQPSGSEASVLDHGADASGSSDSRGAFQAAIDAVAASGGTVVVPAGDYRIDGGLLVTSSNTVIKGAGVDKSKVFFTTHGGEWADRGHLAFRGTIAIEGDSQLIADAEALTTELEVADASLFEVGDDVAIGWILSEGFLLEHGMENHWDHSLDLYKVFFRRQVVAVQPPNRIVVDVPMRYPALMRDSASVRLERGFLREVGVQGLSLSNAAPSVEDAEAVSKTKLVHFRGVKDAWVRDLSSYQSPLAGGDCGRDDDQDRGCHLQSRGIEVEESARVTIRDTVLERAQHLGAGGNGYLFVVRYSDEVLVDSCVGTRGRHNFITDGDFSSSGVVFRNNR
;
A
#
# COMPACT_ATOMS: atom_id res chain seq x y z
N MET A 1 69.24 33.05 23.86
CA MET A 1 69.91 32.69 22.60
C MET A 1 69.86 31.17 22.46
N PRO A 2 69.53 30.59 21.30
CA PRO A 2 68.43 31.03 20.42
C PRO A 2 67.67 29.88 19.70
N LEU A 3 66.54 30.26 19.06
CA LEU A 3 65.97 29.79 17.77
C LEU A 3 65.32 28.38 17.69
N ALA A 4 64.20 28.11 17.00
CA ALA A 4 63.29 28.83 16.07
C ALA A 4 61.97 27.98 15.93
N PHE A 5 60.75 28.56 15.82
CA PHE A 5 59.91 28.73 14.59
C PHE A 5 59.91 27.52 13.61
N ALA A 6 58.84 27.05 12.95
CA ALA A 6 57.49 27.52 12.65
C ALA A 6 56.62 26.37 12.05
N ILE A 7 55.39 26.74 11.71
CA ILE A 7 54.23 26.03 11.16
C ILE A 7 54.34 25.67 9.65
N ALA A 8 53.56 24.64 9.26
CA ALA A 8 52.91 24.34 7.97
C ALA A 8 53.69 23.80 6.76
N GLY A 9 53.03 22.86 6.08
CA GLY A 9 53.19 22.65 4.64
C GLY A 9 52.66 21.30 4.15
N LEU A 10 51.49 21.31 3.49
CA LEU A 10 51.09 20.28 2.53
C LEU A 10 52.27 19.95 1.60
N VAL A 11 52.51 18.67 1.32
CA VAL A 11 53.32 18.25 0.17
C VAL A 11 52.40 17.68 -0.88
N ALA A 12 52.24 18.45 -1.96
CA ALA A 12 51.71 18.00 -3.24
C ALA A 12 52.75 17.11 -3.93
N CYS A 13 52.30 16.00 -4.52
CA CYS A 13 53.11 15.22 -5.46
C CYS A 13 53.13 15.95 -6.80
N GLY A 14 54.31 16.37 -7.25
CA GLY A 14 54.48 16.98 -8.58
C GLY A 14 55.85 16.66 -9.18
N GLY A 15 55.82 16.12 -10.40
CA GLY A 15 56.79 16.37 -11.48
C GLY A 15 58.16 15.69 -11.45
N ASP A 16 58.36 14.79 -12.41
CA ASP A 16 59.61 14.43 -13.10
C ASP A 16 60.77 13.78 -12.31
N SER A 17 60.89 12.44 -12.38
CA SER A 17 62.17 11.69 -12.43
C SER A 17 62.01 10.22 -12.92
N PRO A 18 63.06 9.60 -13.54
CA PRO A 18 63.05 8.26 -14.16
C PRO A 18 63.41 7.12 -13.18
N PRO A 19 63.35 5.82 -13.58
CA PRO A 19 62.99 4.73 -12.68
C PRO A 19 64.18 4.11 -11.93
N GLY A 20 63.98 3.80 -10.65
CA GLY A 20 64.89 2.95 -9.87
C GLY A 20 64.76 3.09 -8.35
N SER A 21 63.80 2.37 -7.77
CA SER A 21 63.65 1.99 -6.35
C SER A 21 63.60 3.10 -5.27
N ASP A 22 62.40 3.60 -4.96
CA ASP A 22 62.03 4.02 -3.60
C ASP A 22 60.55 3.64 -3.32
N ASP A 23 60.35 2.63 -2.48
CA ASP A 23 59.11 1.88 -2.22
C ASP A 23 58.13 2.62 -1.26
N ARG A 24 58.08 3.96 -1.32
CA ARG A 24 57.34 4.76 -0.32
C ARG A 24 56.12 5.52 -0.85
N CYS A 25 55.68 5.20 -2.07
CA CYS A 25 54.41 5.71 -2.64
C CYS A 25 53.63 4.62 -3.39
N ILE A 26 53.72 3.35 -2.98
CA ILE A 26 52.88 2.28 -3.51
C ILE A 26 51.78 1.97 -2.47
N PRO A 27 50.49 2.19 -2.79
CA PRO A 27 49.40 1.73 -1.93
C PRO A 27 49.46 0.20 -1.79
N GLN A 28 49.39 -0.33 -0.58
CA GLN A 28 49.30 -1.78 -0.39
C GLN A 28 47.89 -2.27 -0.79
N CYS A 29 47.76 -2.76 -2.02
CA CYS A 29 46.48 -3.16 -2.63
C CYS A 29 45.97 -4.56 -2.25
N ASN A 30 46.65 -5.30 -1.37
CA ASN A 30 46.40 -6.73 -1.20
C ASN A 30 45.14 -7.11 -0.38
N ASP A 31 44.57 -6.20 0.41
CA ASP A 31 43.47 -6.51 1.34
C ASP A 31 42.15 -5.76 1.04
N HIS A 32 42.07 -5.01 -0.06
CA HIS A 32 40.90 -4.20 -0.40
C HIS A 32 40.51 -4.34 -1.87
N CYS A 33 39.25 -4.69 -2.13
CA CYS A 33 38.66 -4.85 -3.46
C CYS A 33 38.92 -3.60 -4.32
N ASP A 34 39.91 -3.69 -5.20
CA ASP A 34 40.13 -2.86 -6.40
C ASP A 34 39.98 -1.33 -6.25
N GLY A 35 40.21 -0.80 -5.04
CA GLY A 35 40.58 0.61 -4.81
C GLY A 35 39.53 1.67 -5.22
N ARG A 36 38.42 1.79 -4.49
CA ARG A 36 37.65 3.04 -4.45
C ARG A 36 38.04 3.90 -3.26
N GLY A 37 38.79 4.96 -3.57
CA GLY A 37 39.20 6.04 -2.66
C GLY A 37 40.46 6.76 -3.15
N ASP A 38 41.36 6.03 -3.84
CA ASP A 38 42.78 6.42 -3.86
C ASP A 38 43.39 6.53 -5.28
N SER A 39 42.58 6.67 -6.34
CA SER A 39 43.01 6.86 -7.74
C SER A 39 43.53 5.61 -8.49
N CYS A 40 43.26 4.39 -8.02
CA CYS A 40 43.76 3.15 -8.65
C CYS A 40 42.87 2.51 -9.75
N GLY A 41 41.66 3.03 -10.03
CA GLY A 41 40.90 2.70 -11.24
C GLY A 41 40.46 1.24 -11.44
N GLY A 42 40.03 0.52 -10.39
CA GLY A 42 39.72 -0.91 -10.48
C GLY A 42 38.23 -1.30 -10.62
N SER A 43 38.01 -2.45 -11.26
CA SER A 43 36.75 -3.23 -11.36
C SER A 43 36.73 -4.29 -10.26
N CYS A 44 35.65 -4.48 -9.50
CA CYS A 44 35.60 -5.49 -8.42
C CYS A 44 35.82 -6.91 -8.97
N THR A 45 37.03 -7.46 -8.85
CA THR A 45 37.33 -8.80 -9.37
C THR A 45 37.03 -9.92 -8.35
N SER A 46 36.85 -9.60 -7.06
CA SER A 46 36.40 -10.58 -6.05
C SER A 46 35.80 -9.91 -4.81
N CYS A 47 34.55 -10.24 -4.46
CA CYS A 47 33.88 -9.85 -3.21
C CYS A 47 33.88 -10.99 -2.18
N PRO A 48 33.81 -10.70 -0.86
CA PRO A 48 33.63 -11.70 0.19
C PRO A 48 32.37 -12.56 -0.02
N ALA A 49 32.39 -13.80 0.48
CA ALA A 49 31.25 -14.71 0.35
C ALA A 49 29.95 -14.09 0.92
N GLY A 50 28.90 -14.02 0.10
CA GLY A 50 27.63 -13.38 0.43
C GLY A 50 27.50 -11.91 0.00
N GLN A 51 28.48 -11.37 -0.71
CA GLN A 51 28.46 -10.02 -1.28
C GLN A 51 28.72 -10.04 -2.79
N GLY A 52 28.15 -9.06 -3.50
CA GLY A 52 28.43 -8.82 -4.92
C GLY A 52 28.81 -7.36 -5.20
N CYS A 53 29.43 -7.10 -6.34
CA CYS A 53 29.86 -5.74 -6.70
C CYS A 53 28.69 -4.92 -7.25
N ALA A 54 28.13 -4.03 -6.43
CA ALA A 54 27.14 -3.06 -6.87
C ALA A 54 27.78 -1.67 -6.96
N GLN A 55 27.61 -1.00 -8.10
CA GLN A 55 28.12 0.36 -8.33
C GLN A 55 29.63 0.54 -8.00
N GLY A 56 30.43 -0.52 -8.10
CA GLY A 56 31.88 -0.49 -7.83
C GLY A 56 32.28 -0.61 -6.35
N ALA A 57 31.41 -1.14 -5.50
CA ALA A 57 31.72 -1.55 -4.13
C ALA A 57 31.09 -2.92 -3.83
N CYS A 58 31.73 -3.72 -2.98
CA CYS A 58 31.12 -4.96 -2.50
C CYS A 58 30.00 -4.63 -1.50
N SER A 59 28.78 -5.05 -1.81
CA SER A 59 27.59 -4.90 -0.98
C SER A 59 26.95 -6.25 -0.72
N VAL A 60 26.33 -6.41 0.44
CA VAL A 60 25.48 -7.57 0.72
C VAL A 60 24.29 -7.50 -0.23
N CYS A 61 24.03 -8.56 -0.99
CA CYS A 61 22.84 -8.64 -1.84
C CYS A 61 21.64 -8.94 -0.92
N GLU A 62 21.12 -7.92 -0.23
CA GLU A 62 20.07 -8.06 0.79
C GLU A 62 18.66 -8.20 0.20
N SER A 63 18.51 -7.95 -1.10
CA SER A 63 17.23 -8.04 -1.80
C SER A 63 17.08 -9.41 -2.48
N ASN A 64 15.86 -9.95 -2.42
CA ASN A 64 15.53 -11.27 -3.00
C ASN A 64 15.57 -11.32 -4.54
N ASP A 65 15.85 -10.19 -5.18
CA ASP A 65 15.95 -9.98 -6.62
C ASP A 65 17.40 -9.72 -7.08
N ALA A 66 18.40 -9.79 -6.19
CA ALA A 66 19.81 -9.59 -6.55
C ALA A 66 20.63 -10.87 -6.33
N CYS A 67 21.22 -11.41 -7.40
CA CYS A 67 21.83 -12.74 -7.42
C CYS A 67 23.29 -12.75 -7.94
N GLY A 68 24.12 -13.64 -7.38
CA GLY A 68 25.49 -13.89 -7.86
C GLY A 68 26.54 -12.86 -7.44
N ALA A 69 27.78 -13.04 -7.93
CA ALA A 69 28.96 -12.25 -7.51
C ALA A 69 28.92 -10.76 -7.92
N GLU A 70 27.98 -10.38 -8.78
CA GLU A 70 27.76 -8.98 -9.21
C GLU A 70 26.44 -8.39 -8.67
N CYS A 71 25.72 -9.10 -7.79
CA CYS A 71 24.35 -8.75 -7.38
C CYS A 71 23.46 -8.40 -8.58
N SER A 72 23.46 -9.25 -9.61
CA SER A 72 22.67 -9.04 -10.83
C SER A 72 21.20 -8.92 -10.47
N ASP A 73 20.55 -7.87 -10.97
CA ASP A 73 19.11 -7.67 -10.82
C ASP A 73 18.34 -8.72 -11.62
N CYS A 74 17.89 -9.77 -10.92
CA CYS A 74 17.05 -10.80 -11.48
C CYS A 74 15.66 -10.22 -11.85
N SER A 75 15.15 -9.20 -11.14
CA SER A 75 13.81 -8.62 -11.39
C SER A 75 13.66 -7.96 -12.76
N ALA A 76 14.76 -7.47 -13.32
CA ALA A 76 14.81 -6.87 -14.66
C ALA A 76 14.69 -7.89 -15.80
N GLN A 77 14.72 -9.20 -15.51
CA GLN A 77 14.61 -10.24 -16.54
C GLN A 77 13.16 -10.47 -16.97
N ALA A 78 12.99 -10.95 -18.21
CA ALA A 78 11.68 -11.36 -18.69
C ALA A 78 11.16 -12.62 -17.97
N SER A 79 12.06 -13.46 -17.46
CA SER A 79 11.78 -14.69 -16.72
C SER A 79 12.92 -14.95 -15.73
N ASN A 80 12.72 -15.83 -14.76
CA ASN A 80 13.67 -16.11 -13.68
C ASN A 80 13.97 -14.87 -12.80
N ARG A 81 12.91 -14.18 -12.37
CA ARG A 81 12.98 -12.91 -11.66
C ARG A 81 13.34 -12.98 -10.18
N TRP A 82 13.65 -14.16 -9.66
CA TRP A 82 13.98 -14.38 -8.25
C TRP A 82 15.43 -14.87 -8.06
N CYS A 83 16.07 -14.47 -6.97
CA CYS A 83 17.37 -14.97 -6.59
C CYS A 83 17.29 -16.31 -5.87
N VAL A 84 17.60 -17.41 -6.56
CA VAL A 84 17.62 -18.76 -5.98
C VAL A 84 18.98 -19.05 -5.35
N ASP A 85 18.97 -19.44 -4.08
CA ASP A 85 20.14 -19.82 -3.27
C ASP A 85 21.29 -18.79 -3.28
N ARG A 86 20.99 -17.51 -3.55
CA ARG A 86 21.97 -16.42 -3.68
C ARG A 86 22.99 -16.59 -4.80
N GLN A 87 22.78 -17.53 -5.72
CA GLN A 87 23.76 -17.86 -6.74
C GLN A 87 23.30 -17.51 -8.16
N ARG A 88 22.00 -17.63 -8.45
CA ARG A 88 21.49 -17.44 -9.81
C ARG A 88 20.08 -16.87 -9.83
N CYS A 89 19.76 -16.22 -10.94
CA CYS A 89 18.40 -15.91 -11.33
C CYS A 89 17.64 -17.22 -11.54
N GLY A 90 16.46 -17.29 -10.96
CA GLY A 90 15.57 -18.44 -10.98
C GLY A 90 14.18 -17.98 -10.56
N CYS A 91 13.41 -18.84 -9.92
CA CYS A 91 12.08 -18.52 -9.46
C CYS A 91 11.85 -19.11 -8.08
N GLN A 92 10.96 -18.51 -7.30
CA GLN A 92 10.33 -19.14 -6.16
C GLN A 92 8.86 -19.46 -6.44
N LEU A 93 8.23 -18.65 -7.30
CA LEU A 93 6.82 -18.71 -7.68
C LEU A 93 6.68 -18.58 -9.20
N ASP A 94 5.54 -19.01 -9.74
CA ASP A 94 5.24 -18.86 -11.18
C ASP A 94 5.23 -17.40 -11.63
N SER A 95 4.93 -16.47 -10.72
CA SER A 95 5.01 -15.03 -10.99
C SER A 95 6.43 -14.54 -11.30
N ASP A 96 7.47 -15.28 -10.94
CA ASP A 96 8.85 -14.95 -11.29
C ASP A 96 9.20 -15.34 -12.73
N CYS A 97 8.29 -16.01 -13.43
CA CYS A 97 8.49 -16.55 -14.77
C CYS A 97 7.77 -15.74 -15.85
N ALA A 98 8.23 -15.90 -17.09
CA ALA A 98 7.56 -15.32 -18.25
C ALA A 98 6.18 -15.96 -18.47
N GLU A 99 5.33 -15.26 -19.21
CA GLU A 99 4.04 -15.81 -19.64
C GLU A 99 4.23 -17.14 -20.41
N GLY A 100 3.50 -18.17 -19.98
CA GLY A 100 3.62 -19.53 -20.54
C GLY A 100 4.71 -20.39 -19.89
N GLU A 101 5.40 -19.89 -18.86
CA GLU A 101 6.34 -20.65 -18.05
C GLU A 101 5.82 -20.85 -16.61
N VAL A 102 6.34 -21.87 -15.93
CA VAL A 102 6.11 -22.14 -14.50
C VAL A 102 7.42 -22.30 -13.76
N CYS A 103 7.38 -22.05 -12.45
CA CYS A 103 8.52 -22.26 -11.59
C CYS A 103 8.64 -23.74 -11.20
N ASP A 104 9.66 -24.41 -11.72
CA ASP A 104 9.97 -25.80 -11.37
C ASP A 104 11.41 -25.92 -10.85
N GLY A 105 11.55 -26.35 -9.60
CA GLY A 105 12.86 -26.58 -8.97
C GLY A 105 13.76 -25.34 -8.99
N GLY A 106 13.18 -24.14 -8.79
CA GLY A 106 13.93 -22.89 -8.78
C GLY A 106 14.35 -22.39 -10.17
N SER A 107 13.70 -22.85 -11.24
CA SER A 107 13.91 -22.33 -12.60
C SER A 107 12.61 -22.23 -13.36
N CYS A 108 12.44 -21.16 -14.12
CA CYS A 108 11.33 -21.01 -15.03
C CYS A 108 11.51 -21.91 -16.24
N ARG A 109 10.45 -22.63 -16.59
CA ARG A 109 10.42 -23.54 -17.73
C ARG A 109 9.12 -23.39 -18.49
N ALA A 110 9.20 -23.51 -19.82
CA ALA A 110 8.03 -23.56 -20.67
C ALA A 110 7.06 -24.64 -20.20
N CYS A 111 5.79 -24.27 -20.09
CA CYS A 111 4.72 -25.21 -19.85
C CYS A 111 4.51 -26.08 -21.09
N GLU A 112 5.08 -27.29 -21.10
CA GLU A 112 4.59 -28.32 -22.01
C GLU A 112 3.18 -28.74 -21.59
N ALA A 113 2.30 -28.96 -22.56
CA ALA A 113 0.84 -29.03 -22.39
C ALA A 113 0.32 -30.02 -21.34
N ASP A 114 1.12 -31.03 -20.96
CA ASP A 114 0.75 -32.06 -19.98
C ASP A 114 1.36 -31.83 -18.58
N ALA A 115 2.29 -30.88 -18.41
CA ALA A 115 3.04 -30.67 -17.16
C ALA A 115 2.51 -29.51 -16.30
N CYS A 116 1.80 -28.55 -16.90
CA CYS A 116 1.19 -27.45 -16.16
C CYS A 116 -0.27 -27.76 -15.86
N VAL A 117 -0.53 -28.33 -14.68
CA VAL A 117 -1.88 -28.43 -14.15
C VAL A 117 -2.44 -27.03 -13.99
N ARG A 118 -3.30 -26.60 -14.92
CA ARG A 118 -4.09 -25.38 -14.76
C ARG A 118 -5.44 -25.73 -14.13
N SER A 119 -5.94 -24.81 -13.33
CA SER A 119 -7.30 -24.92 -12.82
C SER A 119 -8.29 -24.90 -13.99
N GLU A 120 -9.33 -25.74 -13.94
CA GLU A 120 -10.46 -25.66 -14.87
C GLU A 120 -11.17 -24.29 -14.82
N LEU A 121 -11.00 -23.56 -13.71
CA LEU A 121 -11.49 -22.19 -13.52
C LEU A 121 -10.61 -21.14 -14.19
N TYR A 122 -9.34 -21.45 -14.49
CA TYR A 122 -8.37 -20.53 -15.09
C TYR A 122 -7.53 -21.23 -16.19
N PRO A 123 -8.16 -21.67 -17.29
CA PRO A 123 -7.47 -22.32 -18.39
C PRO A 123 -6.49 -21.37 -19.10
N GLY A 124 -5.65 -21.95 -19.97
CA GLY A 124 -4.65 -21.20 -20.76
C GLY A 124 -5.22 -20.00 -21.55
N GLY A 125 -6.44 -20.15 -22.07
CA GLY A 125 -7.14 -19.10 -22.82
C GLY A 125 -8.26 -18.42 -22.02
N TRP A 126 -8.15 -18.37 -20.70
CA TRP A 126 -9.14 -17.69 -19.87
C TRP A 126 -9.33 -16.23 -20.30
N SER A 127 -10.58 -15.78 -20.31
CA SER A 127 -10.96 -14.38 -20.49
C SER A 127 -12.03 -14.01 -19.47
N PRO A 128 -12.18 -12.72 -19.12
CA PRO A 128 -13.30 -12.24 -18.33
C PRO A 128 -14.64 -12.79 -18.82
N GLY A 129 -15.46 -13.29 -17.90
CA GLY A 129 -16.74 -13.94 -18.22
C GLY A 129 -16.66 -15.43 -18.54
N TYR A 130 -15.47 -16.06 -18.49
CA TYR A 130 -15.36 -17.51 -18.61
C TYR A 130 -16.08 -18.22 -17.45
N THR A 131 -16.94 -19.17 -17.80
CA THR A 131 -17.63 -20.08 -16.88
C THR A 131 -17.22 -21.51 -17.19
N ALA A 132 -16.77 -22.24 -16.17
CA ALA A 132 -16.44 -23.65 -16.25
C ALA A 132 -17.69 -24.51 -16.50
N PRO A 133 -17.55 -25.78 -16.94
CA PRO A 133 -18.69 -26.63 -17.26
C PRO A 133 -19.70 -26.85 -16.12
N GLY A 134 -19.27 -26.71 -14.86
CA GLY A 134 -20.12 -26.82 -13.67
C GLY A 134 -20.85 -25.52 -13.29
N GLY A 135 -20.62 -24.41 -14.01
CA GLY A 135 -21.20 -23.10 -13.71
C GLY A 135 -20.32 -22.21 -12.84
N GLU A 136 -19.18 -22.71 -12.35
CA GLU A 136 -18.21 -21.94 -11.59
C GLU A 136 -17.47 -20.94 -12.49
N PHE A 137 -17.03 -19.83 -11.93
CA PHE A 137 -16.32 -18.80 -12.68
C PHE A 137 -15.32 -18.08 -11.79
N LEU A 138 -14.34 -17.43 -12.43
CA LEU A 138 -13.48 -16.46 -11.76
C LEU A 138 -13.93 -15.05 -12.11
N HIS A 139 -13.90 -14.21 -11.10
CA HIS A 139 -14.14 -12.79 -11.23
C HIS A 139 -13.04 -12.12 -12.05
N ASP A 140 -13.42 -11.14 -12.86
CA ASP A 140 -12.47 -10.22 -13.48
C ASP A 140 -11.99 -9.21 -12.43
N PHE A 141 -10.73 -9.33 -12.03
CA PHE A 141 -10.09 -8.46 -11.05
C PHE A 141 -9.30 -7.31 -11.67
N SER A 142 -9.35 -7.13 -13.00
CA SER A 142 -8.68 -6.01 -13.69
C SER A 142 -9.18 -4.65 -13.20
N TYR A 143 -10.42 -4.59 -12.71
CA TYR A 143 -11.05 -3.41 -12.10
C TYR A 143 -10.44 -2.97 -10.77
N ALA A 144 -9.56 -3.76 -10.14
CA ALA A 144 -9.03 -3.42 -8.82
C ALA A 144 -8.06 -2.23 -8.88
N GLY A 145 -8.33 -1.21 -8.05
CA GLY A 145 -7.44 -0.08 -7.85
C GLY A 145 -7.99 1.25 -8.36
N TYR A 146 -7.13 2.27 -8.27
CA TYR A 146 -7.37 3.62 -8.74
C TYR A 146 -7.92 3.63 -10.17
N ARG A 147 -9.06 4.30 -10.37
CA ARG A 147 -9.76 4.38 -11.67
C ARG A 147 -9.90 3.03 -12.36
N LEU A 148 -10.39 2.03 -11.61
CA LEU A 148 -10.65 0.68 -12.12
C LEU A 148 -9.40 -0.04 -12.65
N GLY A 149 -8.21 0.30 -12.14
CA GLY A 149 -6.95 -0.29 -12.63
C GLY A 149 -6.53 0.19 -14.03
N GLU A 150 -7.27 1.11 -14.66
CA GLU A 150 -7.02 1.59 -16.02
C GLU A 150 -6.09 2.82 -16.08
N GLY A 151 -5.87 3.48 -14.94
CA GLY A 151 -5.07 4.70 -14.84
C GLY A 151 -3.73 4.48 -14.14
N GLU A 152 -2.67 5.11 -14.64
CA GLU A 152 -1.47 5.34 -13.82
C GLU A 152 -1.83 6.21 -12.62
N LEU A 153 -1.21 5.93 -11.47
CA LEU A 153 -1.37 6.81 -10.31
C LEU A 153 -0.89 8.22 -10.65
N PRO A 154 -1.72 9.25 -10.43
CA PRO A 154 -1.44 10.57 -10.90
C PRO A 154 -0.15 11.12 -10.28
N GLN A 155 0.50 11.99 -11.03
CA GLN A 155 1.50 12.87 -10.44
C GLN A 155 0.77 14.05 -9.81
N PRO A 156 1.11 14.43 -8.57
CA PRO A 156 0.48 15.59 -7.93
C PRO A 156 0.66 16.83 -8.81
N SER A 157 -0.42 17.54 -9.06
CA SER A 157 -0.46 18.74 -9.91
C SER A 157 -1.42 19.77 -9.30
N GLY A 158 -1.35 21.02 -9.76
CA GLY A 158 -2.15 22.13 -9.20
C GLY A 158 -1.35 23.04 -8.27
N SER A 159 -2.04 23.71 -7.34
CA SER A 159 -1.38 24.56 -6.34
C SER A 159 -0.55 23.72 -5.38
N GLU A 160 0.58 24.28 -4.93
CA GLU A 160 1.41 23.66 -3.90
C GLU A 160 1.38 24.52 -2.64
N ALA A 161 1.22 23.89 -1.49
CA ALA A 161 1.35 24.53 -0.18
C ALA A 161 2.38 23.77 0.65
N SER A 162 3.53 24.37 0.92
CA SER A 162 4.54 23.74 1.76
C SER A 162 4.19 23.90 3.23
N VAL A 163 4.30 22.83 4.01
CA VAL A 163 4.10 22.90 5.47
C VAL A 163 5.07 23.87 6.15
N LEU A 164 6.25 24.13 5.56
CA LEU A 164 7.23 25.10 6.08
C LEU A 164 6.77 26.55 5.90
N ASP A 165 6.07 26.85 4.81
CA ASP A 165 5.50 28.19 4.57
C ASP A 165 4.39 28.51 5.58
N HIS A 166 3.80 27.46 6.17
CA HIS A 166 2.83 27.54 7.25
C HIS A 166 3.43 27.40 8.65
N GLY A 167 4.77 27.38 8.77
CA GLY A 167 5.48 27.41 10.05
C GLY A 167 5.74 26.05 10.70
N ALA A 168 5.74 24.95 9.94
CA ALA A 168 6.12 23.64 10.47
C ALA A 168 7.59 23.62 10.93
N ASP A 169 7.87 22.89 12.00
CA ASP A 169 9.20 22.68 12.55
C ASP A 169 9.78 21.35 12.04
N ALA A 170 10.63 21.44 11.01
CA ALA A 170 11.31 20.29 10.41
C ALA A 170 12.38 19.63 11.30
N SER A 171 12.63 20.13 12.51
CA SER A 171 13.49 19.45 13.49
C SER A 171 12.75 18.43 14.34
N GLY A 172 11.41 18.46 14.35
CA GLY A 172 10.58 17.59 15.18
C GLY A 172 10.52 18.01 16.66
N SER A 173 11.14 19.14 17.01
CA SER A 173 11.20 19.63 18.40
C SER A 173 9.85 20.18 18.87
N SER A 174 9.17 20.91 17.97
CA SER A 174 7.89 21.60 18.23
C SER A 174 6.75 20.96 17.44
N ASP A 175 5.53 21.09 17.96
CA ASP A 175 4.32 20.63 17.27
C ASP A 175 4.13 21.37 15.93
N SER A 176 3.98 20.60 14.86
CA SER A 176 3.74 21.06 13.49
C SER A 176 2.30 20.83 13.03
N ARG A 177 1.41 20.31 13.89
CA ARG A 177 0.01 20.00 13.53
C ARG A 177 -0.70 21.19 12.89
N GLY A 178 -0.61 22.37 13.52
CA GLY A 178 -1.25 23.59 13.03
C GLY A 178 -0.78 23.99 11.63
N ALA A 179 0.52 23.87 11.36
CA ALA A 179 1.11 24.19 10.06
C ALA A 179 0.68 23.19 8.97
N PHE A 180 0.65 21.89 9.30
CA PHE A 180 0.17 20.85 8.38
C PHE A 180 -1.30 21.04 8.03
N GLN A 181 -2.16 21.27 9.03
CA GLN A 181 -3.58 21.50 8.77
C GLN A 181 -3.80 22.79 7.97
N ALA A 182 -3.06 23.86 8.26
CA ALA A 182 -3.14 25.09 7.47
C ALA A 182 -2.73 24.90 6.00
N ALA A 183 -1.72 24.07 5.73
CA ALA A 183 -1.33 23.73 4.36
C ALA A 183 -2.40 22.88 3.64
N ILE A 184 -3.02 21.93 4.34
CA ILE A 184 -4.18 21.16 3.83
C ILE A 184 -5.33 22.12 3.49
N ASP A 185 -5.68 23.01 4.42
CA ASP A 185 -6.79 23.96 4.25
C ASP A 185 -6.50 24.96 3.10
N ALA A 186 -5.24 25.31 2.87
CA ALA A 186 -4.82 26.23 1.81
C ALA A 186 -5.08 25.68 0.39
N VAL A 187 -5.02 24.34 0.21
CA VAL A 187 -5.32 23.71 -1.08
C VAL A 187 -6.76 23.22 -1.20
N ALA A 188 -7.53 23.24 -0.11
CA ALA A 188 -8.84 22.61 -0.04
C ALA A 188 -9.87 23.13 -1.07
N ALA A 189 -9.82 24.43 -1.38
CA ALA A 189 -10.79 25.05 -2.29
C ALA A 189 -10.55 24.71 -3.78
N SER A 190 -9.29 24.52 -4.18
CA SER A 190 -8.90 24.28 -5.58
C SER A 190 -8.44 22.85 -5.86
N GLY A 191 -8.26 22.04 -4.82
CA GLY A 191 -7.32 20.92 -4.88
C GLY A 191 -5.88 21.42 -4.94
N GLY A 192 -4.94 20.49 -4.75
CA GLY A 192 -3.52 20.77 -4.81
C GLY A 192 -2.69 19.79 -4.00
N THR A 193 -1.40 20.11 -3.89
CA THR A 193 -0.40 19.30 -3.22
C THR A 193 0.07 19.98 -1.94
N VAL A 194 -0.12 19.32 -0.81
CA VAL A 194 0.54 19.65 0.44
C VAL A 194 1.95 19.08 0.40
N VAL A 195 2.94 19.96 0.26
CA VAL A 195 4.35 19.58 0.16
C VAL A 195 4.94 19.48 1.55
N VAL A 196 5.53 18.32 1.86
CA VAL A 196 6.27 18.05 3.10
C VAL A 196 7.74 17.94 2.76
N PRO A 197 8.55 19.00 2.93
CA PRO A 197 9.99 18.95 2.66
C PRO A 197 10.72 17.95 3.57
N ALA A 198 12.00 17.71 3.31
CA ALA A 198 12.83 16.88 4.18
C ALA A 198 12.86 17.45 5.61
N GLY A 199 12.73 16.58 6.61
CA GLY A 199 12.65 16.95 8.02
C GLY A 199 11.95 15.88 8.84
N ASP A 200 12.10 16.01 10.15
CA ASP A 200 11.32 15.29 11.15
C ASP A 200 10.21 16.23 11.65
N TYR A 201 8.96 15.77 11.66
CA TYR A 201 7.81 16.61 12.02
C TYR A 201 7.00 15.91 13.10
N ARG A 202 6.91 16.57 14.25
CA ARG A 202 6.06 16.15 15.36
C ARG A 202 4.64 16.66 15.16
N ILE A 203 3.65 15.81 15.36
CA ILE A 203 2.22 16.17 15.27
C ILE A 203 1.51 15.79 16.56
N ASP A 204 1.06 16.79 17.33
CA ASP A 204 0.31 16.60 18.57
C ASP A 204 -1.21 16.59 18.30
N GLY A 205 -1.68 15.53 17.65
CA GLY A 205 -3.09 15.32 17.32
C GLY A 205 -3.26 14.58 15.99
N GLY A 206 -4.34 14.88 15.28
CA GLY A 206 -4.56 14.35 13.93
C GLY A 206 -4.66 15.43 12.87
N LEU A 207 -4.50 14.98 11.63
CA LEU A 207 -4.66 15.73 10.39
C LEU A 207 -5.87 15.20 9.65
N LEU A 208 -6.68 16.13 9.13
CA LEU A 208 -7.92 15.79 8.45
C LEU A 208 -7.96 16.43 7.05
N VAL A 209 -8.17 15.58 6.05
CA VAL A 209 -8.40 15.96 4.66
C VAL A 209 -9.87 15.68 4.32
N THR A 210 -10.61 16.72 3.96
CA THR A 210 -12.04 16.64 3.57
C THR A 210 -12.33 17.20 2.17
N SER A 211 -11.30 17.65 1.46
CA SER A 211 -11.39 18.23 0.12
C SER A 211 -10.83 17.30 -0.95
N SER A 212 -11.60 17.07 -2.02
CA SER A 212 -11.15 16.27 -3.16
C SER A 212 -9.94 16.91 -3.84
N ASN A 213 -9.20 16.13 -4.62
CA ASN A 213 -8.00 16.57 -5.34
C ASN A 213 -6.87 17.06 -4.41
N THR A 214 -6.85 16.57 -3.16
CA THR A 214 -5.83 16.95 -2.16
C THR A 214 -4.83 15.82 -1.99
N VAL A 215 -3.55 16.11 -2.24
CA VAL A 215 -2.47 15.13 -2.13
C VAL A 215 -1.44 15.59 -1.12
N ILE A 216 -1.04 14.71 -0.20
CA ILE A 216 0.10 14.95 0.70
C ILE A 216 1.34 14.30 0.08
N LYS A 217 2.39 15.08 -0.18
CA LYS A 217 3.60 14.64 -0.87
C LYS A 217 4.84 14.99 -0.07
N GLY A 218 5.59 13.98 0.36
CA GLY A 218 6.91 14.17 0.96
C GLY A 218 8.06 14.17 -0.05
N ALA A 219 9.28 14.38 0.45
CA ALA A 219 10.52 14.39 -0.32
C ALA A 219 11.13 12.99 -0.54
N GLY A 220 10.49 11.93 -0.02
CA GLY A 220 10.93 10.54 0.00
C GLY A 220 10.86 9.95 1.42
N VAL A 221 10.67 8.64 1.52
CA VAL A 221 10.48 7.91 2.80
C VAL A 221 11.65 8.12 3.79
N ASP A 222 12.88 8.26 3.30
CA ASP A 222 14.06 8.49 4.16
C ASP A 222 14.26 9.96 4.57
N LYS A 223 13.49 10.89 3.98
CA LYS A 223 13.72 12.33 4.10
C LYS A 223 12.61 13.04 4.88
N SER A 224 11.35 12.71 4.60
CA SER A 224 10.20 13.35 5.24
C SER A 224 9.60 12.37 6.24
N LYS A 225 9.76 12.65 7.54
CA LYS A 225 9.33 11.77 8.63
C LYS A 225 8.33 12.49 9.51
N VAL A 226 7.13 11.93 9.67
CA VAL A 226 6.07 12.52 10.48
C VAL A 226 5.65 11.56 11.57
N PHE A 227 5.71 11.97 12.84
CA PHE A 227 5.28 11.15 13.97
C PHE A 227 4.17 11.83 14.76
N PHE A 228 3.12 11.07 15.03
CA PHE A 228 1.99 11.46 15.85
C PHE A 228 2.25 11.10 17.31
N THR A 229 1.91 12.00 18.23
CA THR A 229 2.24 11.85 19.65
C THR A 229 1.05 11.47 20.53
N THR A 230 -0.16 11.73 20.05
CA THR A 230 -1.40 11.43 20.75
C THR A 230 -1.74 9.95 20.67
N HIS A 231 -2.13 9.36 21.80
CA HIS A 231 -2.36 7.92 21.92
C HIS A 231 -3.52 7.57 22.88
N GLY A 232 -4.27 8.58 23.34
CA GLY A 232 -5.35 8.42 24.31
C GLY A 232 -6.62 7.75 23.74
N GLY A 233 -7.55 7.39 24.63
CA GLY A 233 -8.77 6.65 24.29
C GLY A 233 -9.68 7.34 23.26
N GLU A 234 -9.55 8.66 23.07
CA GLU A 234 -10.24 9.41 22.01
C GLU A 234 -9.83 8.97 20.59
N TRP A 235 -8.70 8.28 20.45
CA TRP A 235 -8.19 7.72 19.19
C TRP A 235 -8.63 6.28 18.94
N ALA A 236 -9.45 5.71 19.82
CA ALA A 236 -10.06 4.41 19.57
C ALA A 236 -10.83 4.42 18.24
N ASP A 237 -10.47 3.49 17.37
CA ASP A 237 -11.04 3.35 16.03
C ASP A 237 -10.87 4.58 15.10
N ARG A 238 -9.92 5.49 15.36
CA ARG A 238 -9.66 6.68 14.52
C ARG A 238 -8.30 6.62 13.81
N GLY A 239 -8.19 7.31 12.68
CA GLY A 239 -6.92 7.56 11.99
C GLY A 239 -6.28 8.89 12.39
N HIS A 240 -4.95 8.88 12.53
CA HIS A 240 -4.17 10.09 12.77
C HIS A 240 -4.04 10.97 11.53
N LEU A 241 -3.79 10.36 10.38
CA LEU A 241 -3.99 11.00 9.08
C LEU A 241 -5.29 10.46 8.47
N ALA A 242 -6.34 11.28 8.46
CA ALA A 242 -7.65 10.87 7.99
C ALA A 242 -8.05 11.60 6.71
N PHE A 243 -8.44 10.83 5.70
CA PHE A 243 -9.13 11.29 4.50
C PHE A 243 -10.60 10.90 4.64
N ARG A 244 -11.50 11.88 4.69
CA ARG A 244 -12.90 11.63 5.07
C ARG A 244 -13.90 12.29 4.13
N GLY A 245 -14.59 11.48 3.34
CA GLY A 245 -15.84 11.85 2.68
C GLY A 245 -17.02 11.83 3.65
N THR A 246 -18.12 12.47 3.26
CA THR A 246 -19.38 12.45 4.02
C THR A 246 -20.46 11.85 3.11
N ILE A 247 -20.62 10.53 3.19
CA ILE A 247 -21.55 9.82 2.32
C ILE A 247 -22.99 10.11 2.72
N ALA A 248 -23.82 10.50 1.75
CA ALA A 248 -25.26 10.66 1.89
C ALA A 248 -25.99 9.71 0.92
N ILE A 249 -27.06 9.10 1.40
CA ILE A 249 -27.97 8.30 0.57
C ILE A 249 -29.13 9.21 0.16
N GLU A 250 -29.28 9.45 -1.14
CA GLU A 250 -30.28 10.39 -1.68
C GLU A 250 -31.41 9.71 -2.47
N GLY A 251 -31.34 8.38 -2.66
CA GLY A 251 -32.37 7.60 -3.34
C GLY A 251 -32.18 6.11 -3.09
N ASP A 252 -33.26 5.33 -3.19
CA ASP A 252 -33.25 3.87 -3.05
C ASP A 252 -34.30 3.29 -4.01
N SER A 253 -33.85 2.45 -4.95
CA SER A 253 -34.67 1.80 -5.96
C SER A 253 -34.53 0.29 -5.82
N GLN A 254 -35.60 -0.41 -5.44
CA GLN A 254 -35.60 -1.88 -5.32
C GLN A 254 -35.38 -2.53 -6.68
N LEU A 255 -34.72 -3.68 -6.70
CA LEU A 255 -34.68 -4.52 -7.90
C LEU A 255 -36.08 -5.09 -8.17
N ILE A 256 -36.44 -5.18 -9.46
CA ILE A 256 -37.71 -5.77 -9.93
C ILE A 256 -37.51 -7.08 -10.72
N ALA A 257 -36.25 -7.51 -10.83
CA ALA A 257 -35.84 -8.83 -11.27
C ALA A 257 -34.58 -9.23 -10.49
N ASP A 258 -34.35 -10.53 -10.30
CA ASP A 258 -33.08 -11.02 -9.76
C ASP A 258 -31.94 -10.64 -10.72
N ALA A 259 -30.81 -10.19 -10.16
CA ALA A 259 -29.61 -9.91 -10.94
C ALA A 259 -28.64 -11.08 -10.80
N GLU A 260 -28.27 -11.68 -11.93
CA GLU A 260 -27.30 -12.78 -11.98
C GLU A 260 -25.88 -12.30 -11.67
N ALA A 261 -25.01 -13.21 -11.24
CA ALA A 261 -23.59 -12.91 -11.21
C ALA A 261 -23.06 -12.57 -12.62
N LEU A 262 -22.00 -11.76 -12.70
CA LEU A 262 -21.36 -11.28 -13.92
C LEU A 262 -22.20 -10.32 -14.80
N THR A 263 -23.47 -10.05 -14.47
CA THR A 263 -24.23 -9.01 -15.16
C THR A 263 -23.70 -7.62 -14.82
N THR A 264 -23.82 -6.68 -15.76
CA THR A 264 -23.70 -5.24 -15.51
C THR A 264 -25.05 -4.53 -15.59
N GLU A 265 -26.12 -5.24 -15.95
CA GLU A 265 -27.45 -4.67 -16.11
C GLU A 265 -28.33 -5.02 -14.92
N LEU A 266 -28.97 -3.99 -14.35
CA LEU A 266 -29.86 -4.12 -13.20
C LEU A 266 -31.24 -3.57 -13.55
N GLU A 267 -32.28 -4.36 -13.28
CA GLU A 267 -33.67 -3.92 -13.41
C GLU A 267 -34.17 -3.36 -12.09
N VAL A 268 -34.45 -2.06 -12.06
CA VAL A 268 -34.84 -1.28 -10.88
C VAL A 268 -36.27 -0.76 -11.02
N ALA A 269 -36.94 -0.55 -9.89
CA ALA A 269 -38.33 -0.08 -9.85
C ALA A 269 -38.49 1.34 -10.45
N ASP A 270 -37.48 2.19 -10.27
CA ASP A 270 -37.42 3.54 -10.81
C ASP A 270 -35.98 3.87 -11.22
N ALA A 271 -35.71 3.85 -12.54
CA ALA A 271 -34.43 4.24 -13.09
C ALA A 271 -34.27 5.77 -13.23
N SER A 272 -35.34 6.55 -13.06
CA SER A 272 -35.29 8.02 -13.16
C SER A 272 -34.61 8.69 -11.97
N LEU A 273 -34.35 7.92 -10.90
CA LEU A 273 -33.56 8.34 -9.74
C LEU A 273 -32.05 8.44 -10.04
N PHE A 274 -31.59 7.92 -11.17
CA PHE A 274 -30.18 7.81 -11.51
C PHE A 274 -29.83 8.55 -12.80
N GLU A 275 -28.59 9.03 -12.85
CA GLU A 275 -27.95 9.62 -14.02
C GLU A 275 -26.60 8.92 -14.29
N VAL A 276 -26.11 9.02 -15.53
CA VAL A 276 -24.76 8.50 -15.87
C VAL A 276 -23.71 9.26 -15.06
N GLY A 277 -22.82 8.52 -14.40
CA GLY A 277 -21.80 9.03 -13.51
C GLY A 277 -22.14 8.94 -12.03
N ASP A 278 -23.39 8.62 -11.67
CA ASP A 278 -23.81 8.45 -10.28
C ASP A 278 -23.09 7.29 -9.60
N ASP A 279 -22.61 7.52 -8.37
CA ASP A 279 -22.19 6.42 -7.52
C ASP A 279 -23.41 5.76 -6.90
N VAL A 280 -23.40 4.43 -6.89
CA VAL A 280 -24.47 3.67 -6.29
C VAL A 280 -23.90 2.57 -5.39
N ALA A 281 -24.57 2.37 -4.26
CA ALA A 281 -24.42 1.18 -3.44
C ALA A 281 -25.49 0.17 -3.84
N ILE A 282 -25.09 -1.06 -4.15
CA ILE A 282 -25.99 -2.18 -4.39
C ILE A 282 -25.87 -3.10 -3.20
N GLY A 283 -27.01 -3.43 -2.59
CA GLY A 283 -27.07 -4.19 -1.37
C GLY A 283 -28.44 -4.81 -1.13
N TRP A 284 -28.55 -5.60 -0.07
CA TRP A 284 -29.76 -6.32 0.29
C TRP A 284 -29.80 -6.60 1.78
N ILE A 285 -30.95 -7.05 2.26
CA ILE A 285 -31.15 -7.50 3.63
C ILE A 285 -30.62 -8.92 3.76
N LEU A 286 -29.81 -9.18 4.79
CA LEU A 286 -29.41 -10.55 5.14
C LEU A 286 -30.58 -11.27 5.79
N SER A 287 -31.48 -11.80 4.95
CA SER A 287 -32.71 -12.48 5.35
C SER A 287 -32.45 -13.88 5.90
N GLU A 288 -33.45 -14.49 6.55
CA GLU A 288 -33.39 -15.93 6.90
C GLU A 288 -33.13 -16.80 5.66
N GLY A 289 -33.72 -16.43 4.51
CA GLY A 289 -33.49 -17.12 3.24
C GLY A 289 -32.04 -17.05 2.77
N PHE A 290 -31.41 -15.88 2.92
CA PHE A 290 -29.99 -15.68 2.64
C PHE A 290 -29.12 -16.53 3.56
N LEU A 291 -29.38 -16.52 4.87
CA LEU A 291 -28.61 -17.31 5.84
C LEU A 291 -28.73 -18.82 5.56
N LEU A 292 -29.95 -19.30 5.28
CA LEU A 292 -30.22 -20.70 4.94
C LEU A 292 -29.48 -21.14 3.67
N GLU A 293 -29.49 -20.29 2.63
CA GLU A 293 -28.79 -20.57 1.37
C GLU A 293 -27.28 -20.78 1.55
N HIS A 294 -26.69 -20.13 2.56
CA HIS A 294 -25.26 -20.24 2.87
C HIS A 294 -24.96 -21.23 4.00
N GLY A 295 -25.97 -21.82 4.64
CA GLY A 295 -25.80 -22.67 5.83
C GLY A 295 -25.23 -21.92 7.05
N MET A 296 -25.59 -20.64 7.21
CA MET A 296 -25.02 -19.71 8.21
C MET A 296 -26.01 -19.29 9.31
N GLU A 297 -27.10 -20.03 9.50
CA GLU A 297 -28.22 -19.72 10.41
C GLU A 297 -27.89 -19.71 11.90
N ASN A 298 -26.65 -20.02 12.28
CA ASN A 298 -26.15 -19.94 13.67
C ASN A 298 -24.81 -19.18 13.78
N HIS A 299 -24.39 -18.53 12.70
CA HIS A 299 -23.09 -17.86 12.60
C HIS A 299 -23.26 -16.39 12.26
N TRP A 300 -24.25 -16.06 11.43
CA TRP A 300 -24.51 -14.70 10.95
C TRP A 300 -25.74 -14.05 11.59
N ASP A 301 -26.24 -14.58 12.71
CA ASP A 301 -27.44 -14.09 13.40
C ASP A 301 -27.33 -12.62 13.81
N HIS A 302 -26.12 -12.16 14.14
CA HIS A 302 -25.84 -10.76 14.46
C HIS A 302 -26.05 -9.81 13.27
N SER A 303 -26.15 -10.35 12.07
CA SER A 303 -26.37 -9.64 10.81
C SER A 303 -27.78 -9.86 10.22
N LEU A 304 -28.59 -10.75 10.82
CA LEU A 304 -29.96 -11.03 10.38
C LEU A 304 -30.79 -9.73 10.34
N ASP A 305 -31.56 -9.56 9.27
CA ASP A 305 -32.43 -8.41 8.99
C ASP A 305 -31.71 -7.06 8.82
N LEU A 306 -30.37 -7.07 8.73
CA LEU A 306 -29.60 -5.86 8.41
C LEU A 306 -29.37 -5.74 6.91
N TYR A 307 -29.60 -4.53 6.38
CA TYR A 307 -29.18 -4.19 5.03
C TYR A 307 -27.65 -4.06 4.97
N LYS A 308 -27.02 -4.78 4.05
CA LYS A 308 -25.58 -4.70 3.77
C LYS A 308 -25.38 -4.25 2.34
N VAL A 309 -24.46 -3.31 2.14
CA VAL A 309 -23.97 -2.93 0.81
C VAL A 309 -23.01 -4.02 0.38
N PHE A 310 -23.21 -4.66 -0.77
CA PHE A 310 -22.25 -5.64 -1.26
C PHE A 310 -21.33 -5.06 -2.32
N PHE A 311 -21.84 -4.09 -3.07
CA PHE A 311 -21.13 -3.52 -4.20
C PHE A 311 -21.24 -2.00 -4.21
N ARG A 312 -20.13 -1.33 -4.49
CA ARG A 312 -20.12 0.09 -4.89
C ARG A 312 -19.79 0.18 -6.36
N ARG A 313 -20.65 0.84 -7.11
CA ARG A 313 -20.58 0.95 -8.57
C ARG A 313 -20.74 2.38 -9.03
N GLN A 314 -20.54 2.59 -10.32
CA GLN A 314 -20.94 3.80 -11.01
C GLN A 314 -21.93 3.45 -12.12
N VAL A 315 -22.99 4.24 -12.25
CA VAL A 315 -23.95 4.12 -13.36
C VAL A 315 -23.28 4.60 -14.65
N VAL A 316 -23.22 3.74 -15.67
CA VAL A 316 -22.63 4.06 -16.99
C VAL A 316 -23.67 4.23 -18.08
N ALA A 317 -24.88 3.71 -17.88
CA ALA A 317 -26.03 3.97 -18.73
C ALA A 317 -27.34 3.89 -17.96
N VAL A 318 -28.32 4.70 -18.35
CA VAL A 318 -29.69 4.66 -17.83
C VAL A 318 -30.64 4.40 -19.00
N GLN A 319 -31.49 3.38 -18.85
CA GLN A 319 -32.48 2.94 -19.83
C GLN A 319 -33.86 2.97 -19.17
N PRO A 320 -34.55 4.13 -19.19
CA PRO A 320 -35.85 4.26 -18.58
C PRO A 320 -36.90 3.29 -19.18
N PRO A 321 -37.88 2.85 -18.40
CA PRO A 321 -38.16 3.32 -17.03
C PRO A 321 -37.40 2.57 -15.93
N ASN A 322 -36.80 1.42 -16.23
CA ASN A 322 -36.52 0.40 -15.21
C ASN A 322 -35.15 -0.28 -15.33
N ARG A 323 -34.21 0.22 -16.13
CA ARG A 323 -32.89 -0.43 -16.26
C ARG A 323 -31.76 0.58 -16.10
N ILE A 324 -30.73 0.17 -15.38
CA ILE A 324 -29.43 0.85 -15.32
C ILE A 324 -28.33 -0.15 -15.70
N VAL A 325 -27.20 0.38 -16.17
CA VAL A 325 -25.97 -0.38 -16.42
C VAL A 325 -24.87 0.17 -15.52
N VAL A 326 -24.10 -0.71 -14.88
CA VAL A 326 -23.01 -0.35 -13.97
C VAL A 326 -21.62 -0.65 -14.56
N ASP A 327 -20.60 0.04 -14.04
CA ASP A 327 -19.21 -0.01 -14.49
C ASP A 327 -18.50 -1.35 -14.28
N VAL A 328 -18.76 -2.03 -13.16
CA VAL A 328 -18.14 -3.33 -12.83
C VAL A 328 -19.20 -4.43 -12.70
N PRO A 329 -18.99 -5.61 -13.31
CA PRO A 329 -19.91 -6.74 -13.16
C PRO A 329 -20.24 -7.09 -11.71
N MET A 330 -21.46 -7.55 -11.50
CA MET A 330 -21.89 -8.14 -10.23
C MET A 330 -21.01 -9.35 -9.91
N ARG A 331 -20.49 -9.43 -8.68
CA ARG A 331 -19.66 -10.57 -8.23
C ARG A 331 -20.45 -11.61 -7.45
N TYR A 332 -21.73 -11.35 -7.21
CA TYR A 332 -22.63 -12.23 -6.49
C TYR A 332 -24.06 -11.91 -6.95
N PRO A 333 -24.95 -12.92 -7.07
CA PRO A 333 -26.33 -12.65 -7.48
C PRO A 333 -27.06 -11.79 -6.45
N ALA A 334 -27.89 -10.85 -6.91
CA ALA A 334 -28.73 -10.04 -6.03
C ALA A 334 -30.19 -10.44 -6.21
N LEU A 335 -30.79 -11.01 -5.15
CA LEU A 335 -32.12 -11.61 -5.22
C LEU A 335 -33.20 -10.67 -4.65
N MET A 336 -34.33 -10.56 -5.35
CA MET A 336 -35.50 -9.82 -4.88
C MET A 336 -36.05 -10.36 -3.56
N ARG A 337 -35.90 -11.67 -3.32
CA ARG A 337 -36.24 -12.32 -2.04
C ARG A 337 -35.65 -11.57 -0.86
N ASP A 338 -34.44 -11.04 -1.02
CA ASP A 338 -33.64 -10.39 0.02
C ASP A 338 -33.80 -8.87 0.01
N SER A 339 -34.81 -8.34 -0.68
CA SER A 339 -35.07 -6.90 -0.85
C SER A 339 -33.86 -6.15 -1.41
N ALA A 340 -33.20 -6.76 -2.40
CA ALA A 340 -32.07 -6.17 -3.08
C ALA A 340 -32.44 -4.83 -3.74
N SER A 341 -31.55 -3.86 -3.61
CA SER A 341 -31.79 -2.50 -4.08
C SER A 341 -30.51 -1.77 -4.49
N VAL A 342 -30.72 -0.69 -5.24
CA VAL A 342 -29.69 0.24 -5.68
C VAL A 342 -29.93 1.58 -4.99
N ARG A 343 -28.94 2.05 -4.23
CA ARG A 343 -28.99 3.31 -3.49
C ARG A 343 -28.07 4.33 -4.10
N LEU A 344 -28.59 5.53 -4.36
CA LEU A 344 -27.80 6.67 -4.85
C LEU A 344 -26.93 7.21 -3.71
N GLU A 345 -25.62 7.20 -3.90
CA GLU A 345 -24.65 7.73 -2.93
C GLU A 345 -24.03 9.04 -3.44
N ARG A 346 -23.95 10.03 -2.55
CA ARG A 346 -23.24 11.29 -2.76
C ARG A 346 -22.16 11.50 -1.70
N GLY A 347 -21.23 12.40 -1.96
CA GLY A 347 -20.29 12.89 -0.94
C GLY A 347 -19.00 12.10 -0.76
N PHE A 348 -18.67 11.18 -1.69
CA PHE A 348 -17.33 10.59 -1.77
C PHE A 348 -16.24 11.65 -1.98
N LEU A 349 -15.17 11.53 -1.20
CA LEU A 349 -13.94 12.29 -1.38
C LEU A 349 -13.12 11.69 -2.53
N ARG A 350 -12.69 12.49 -3.49
CA ARG A 350 -12.06 11.97 -4.73
C ARG A 350 -10.67 12.47 -4.98
N GLU A 351 -9.90 11.68 -5.73
CA GLU A 351 -8.58 12.10 -6.23
C GLU A 351 -7.66 12.54 -5.09
N VAL A 352 -7.69 11.80 -3.98
CA VAL A 352 -6.90 12.08 -2.78
C VAL A 352 -5.82 11.04 -2.60
N GLY A 353 -4.69 11.46 -2.06
CA GLY A 353 -3.63 10.51 -1.79
C GLY A 353 -2.53 11.01 -0.87
N VAL A 354 -1.67 10.08 -0.49
CA VAL A 354 -0.48 10.35 0.32
C VAL A 354 0.71 9.60 -0.26
N GLN A 355 1.86 10.27 -0.39
CA GLN A 355 3.03 9.68 -1.01
C GLN A 355 4.38 10.26 -0.59
N GLY A 356 5.42 9.43 -0.63
CA GLY A 356 6.82 9.85 -0.51
C GLY A 356 7.22 10.32 0.89
N LEU A 357 6.71 9.70 1.96
CA LEU A 357 7.07 10.03 3.34
C LEU A 357 6.96 8.83 4.26
N SER A 358 7.62 8.91 5.41
CA SER A 358 7.46 7.95 6.49
C SER A 358 6.56 8.49 7.59
N LEU A 359 5.69 7.63 8.13
CA LEU A 359 4.72 7.96 9.18
C LEU A 359 4.88 7.05 10.40
N SER A 360 4.62 7.57 11.60
CA SER A 360 4.64 6.79 12.84
C SER A 360 3.56 7.27 13.80
N ASN A 361 2.92 6.35 14.51
CA ASN A 361 1.99 6.70 15.59
C ASN A 361 2.15 5.79 16.82
N ALA A 362 3.29 5.10 16.95
CA ALA A 362 3.53 4.26 18.11
C ALA A 362 3.41 5.05 19.42
N ALA A 363 2.71 4.46 20.38
CA ALA A 363 2.54 4.97 21.73
C ALA A 363 3.84 4.81 22.53
N PRO A 364 4.01 5.54 23.66
CA PRO A 364 5.23 5.47 24.47
C PRO A 364 5.57 4.06 24.96
N SER A 365 4.56 3.25 25.28
CA SER A 365 4.70 1.86 25.72
C SER A 365 3.66 0.93 25.08
N VAL A 366 3.90 -0.39 25.20
CA VAL A 366 2.93 -1.41 24.79
C VAL A 366 1.65 -1.32 25.63
N GLU A 367 1.75 -1.04 26.92
CA GLU A 367 0.59 -0.87 27.80
C GLU A 367 -0.31 0.29 27.32
N ASP A 368 0.29 1.42 26.93
CA ASP A 368 -0.45 2.54 26.35
C ASP A 368 -1.11 2.16 25.01
N ALA A 369 -0.41 1.36 24.20
CA ALA A 369 -0.95 0.89 22.93
C ALA A 369 -2.13 -0.06 23.12
N GLU A 370 -2.05 -0.99 24.07
CA GLU A 370 -3.10 -1.98 24.37
C GLU A 370 -4.34 -1.36 25.04
N ALA A 371 -4.19 -0.19 25.67
CA ALA A 371 -5.31 0.55 26.23
C ALA A 371 -6.27 1.12 25.17
N VAL A 372 -5.85 1.25 23.90
CA VAL A 372 -6.64 1.89 22.84
C VAL A 372 -6.73 1.00 21.61
N SER A 373 -7.94 0.52 21.34
CA SER A 373 -8.18 -0.40 20.23
C SER A 373 -8.35 0.30 18.87
N LYS A 374 -7.81 -0.33 17.82
CA LYS A 374 -7.99 -0.02 16.39
C LYS A 374 -7.64 1.41 15.99
N THR A 375 -6.73 2.07 16.73
CA THR A 375 -6.13 3.32 16.27
C THR A 375 -5.33 3.07 14.99
N LYS A 376 -5.54 3.92 13.98
CA LYS A 376 -4.98 3.78 12.64
C LYS A 376 -3.93 4.86 12.41
N LEU A 377 -2.90 4.54 11.64
CA LEU A 377 -1.95 5.54 11.16
C LEU A 377 -2.60 6.40 10.06
N VAL A 378 -3.09 5.74 9.00
CA VAL A 378 -3.78 6.37 7.88
C VAL A 378 -5.17 5.76 7.72
N HIS A 379 -6.19 6.61 7.57
CA HIS A 379 -7.57 6.16 7.41
C HIS A 379 -8.22 6.86 6.23
N PHE A 380 -8.54 6.09 5.20
CA PHE A 380 -9.39 6.52 4.10
C PHE A 380 -10.82 6.05 4.40
N ARG A 381 -11.75 6.99 4.59
CA ARG A 381 -13.16 6.69 4.78
C ARG A 381 -14.02 7.46 3.81
N GLY A 382 -14.89 6.75 3.09
CA GLY A 382 -15.77 7.39 2.11
C GLY A 382 -15.00 8.06 0.97
N VAL A 383 -13.96 7.41 0.47
CA VAL A 383 -13.15 7.91 -0.65
C VAL A 383 -13.41 7.11 -1.92
N LYS A 384 -13.20 7.73 -3.08
CA LYS A 384 -13.21 7.08 -4.39
C LYS A 384 -12.05 7.59 -5.24
N ASP A 385 -11.37 6.73 -5.98
CA ASP A 385 -10.21 7.13 -6.79
C ASP A 385 -9.10 7.74 -5.91
N ALA A 386 -8.62 6.95 -4.96
CA ALA A 386 -7.59 7.38 -4.00
C ALA A 386 -6.34 6.51 -4.09
N TRP A 387 -5.22 7.01 -3.55
CA TRP A 387 -3.99 6.23 -3.55
C TRP A 387 -3.05 6.47 -2.37
N VAL A 388 -2.25 5.44 -2.09
CA VAL A 388 -1.03 5.49 -1.28
C VAL A 388 0.11 4.99 -2.15
N ARG A 389 1.24 5.70 -2.20
CA ARG A 389 2.42 5.30 -2.96
C ARG A 389 3.70 5.69 -2.22
N ASP A 390 4.70 4.81 -2.17
CA ASP A 390 6.03 5.13 -1.63
C ASP A 390 5.92 5.67 -0.19
N LEU A 391 5.31 4.89 0.68
CA LEU A 391 5.10 5.23 2.09
C LEU A 391 5.79 4.19 2.98
N SER A 392 6.33 4.61 4.12
CA SER A 392 6.92 3.69 5.09
C SER A 392 6.42 3.97 6.50
N SER A 393 6.31 2.96 7.35
CA SER A 393 6.28 3.16 8.79
C SER A 393 7.70 3.16 9.35
N TYR A 394 7.97 3.98 10.37
CA TYR A 394 9.30 4.05 10.97
C TYR A 394 9.23 4.11 12.49
N GLN A 395 10.36 3.78 13.14
CA GLN A 395 10.48 3.84 14.59
C GLN A 395 10.14 5.23 15.12
N SER A 396 9.10 5.29 15.95
CA SER A 396 8.69 6.53 16.62
C SER A 396 9.81 7.01 17.55
N PRO A 397 10.16 8.31 17.52
CA PRO A 397 11.02 8.91 18.54
C PRO A 397 10.43 8.86 19.96
N LEU A 398 9.13 8.59 20.10
CA LEU A 398 8.43 8.51 21.39
C LEU A 398 8.38 7.09 21.97
N ALA A 399 8.44 6.07 21.12
CA ALA A 399 8.31 4.70 21.58
C ALA A 399 9.61 4.21 22.20
N GLY A 400 9.51 3.49 23.31
CA GLY A 400 10.62 2.69 23.84
C GLY A 400 11.12 1.63 22.84
N GLY A 401 12.20 0.95 23.20
CA GLY A 401 12.77 -0.15 22.39
C GLY A 401 11.90 -1.40 22.33
N ASP A 402 11.00 -1.60 23.30
CA ASP A 402 10.16 -2.79 23.42
C ASP A 402 8.80 -2.62 22.72
N CYS A 403 8.53 -3.49 21.74
CA CYS A 403 7.28 -3.54 20.98
C CYS A 403 6.37 -4.72 21.35
N GLY A 404 6.55 -5.31 22.52
CA GLY A 404 5.67 -6.36 23.03
C GLY A 404 5.95 -7.72 22.40
N ARG A 405 7.17 -7.93 21.90
CA ARG A 405 7.66 -9.24 21.47
C ARG A 405 9.06 -9.51 22.04
N ASP A 406 9.23 -10.72 22.57
CA ASP A 406 10.47 -11.17 23.19
C ASP A 406 11.67 -11.24 22.21
N ASP A 407 11.42 -11.22 20.89
CA ASP A 407 12.43 -11.35 19.84
C ASP A 407 12.92 -10.01 19.23
N ASP A 408 12.44 -8.86 19.73
CA ASP A 408 12.71 -7.53 19.14
C ASP A 408 13.02 -6.45 20.19
N GLN A 409 13.52 -6.82 21.38
CA GLN A 409 13.69 -5.91 22.53
C GLN A 409 14.58 -4.66 22.28
N ASP A 410 15.40 -4.67 21.21
CA ASP A 410 16.29 -3.55 20.83
C ASP A 410 15.77 -2.73 19.65
N ARG A 411 14.57 -3.05 19.14
CA ARG A 411 14.09 -2.63 17.84
C ARG A 411 12.75 -1.91 17.99
N GLY A 412 12.80 -0.59 18.25
CA GLY A 412 11.63 0.23 18.58
C GLY A 412 10.48 0.24 17.56
N CYS A 413 9.34 0.80 17.99
CA CYS A 413 8.03 0.54 17.40
C CYS A 413 7.58 1.60 16.41
N HIS A 414 6.82 1.18 15.41
CA HIS A 414 6.37 2.09 14.36
C HIS A 414 4.89 2.46 14.48
N LEU A 415 4.05 1.49 14.88
CA LEU A 415 2.59 1.65 14.85
C LEU A 415 1.96 1.28 16.19
N GLN A 416 0.93 2.02 16.60
CA GLN A 416 0.17 1.68 17.82
C GLN A 416 -0.69 0.43 17.63
N SER A 417 -1.49 0.36 16.57
CA SER A 417 -2.37 -0.78 16.30
C SER A 417 -2.56 -1.06 14.81
N ARG A 418 -3.30 -0.22 14.08
CA ARG A 418 -3.55 -0.36 12.64
C ARG A 418 -2.65 0.55 11.80
N GLY A 419 -2.22 0.05 10.65
CA GLY A 419 -1.44 0.82 9.69
C GLY A 419 -2.33 1.68 8.79
N ILE A 420 -2.58 1.22 7.57
CA ILE A 420 -3.50 1.85 6.61
C ILE A 420 -4.83 1.10 6.63
N GLU A 421 -5.92 1.84 6.77
CA GLU A 421 -7.28 1.31 6.61
C GLU A 421 -8.05 2.06 5.52
N VAL A 422 -8.66 1.29 4.63
CA VAL A 422 -9.62 1.74 3.61
C VAL A 422 -11.01 1.25 4.04
N GLU A 423 -11.90 2.19 4.34
CA GLU A 423 -13.23 1.92 4.90
C GLU A 423 -14.33 2.61 4.07
N GLU A 424 -15.44 1.93 3.78
CA GLU A 424 -16.59 2.52 3.06
C GLU A 424 -16.20 3.24 1.76
N SER A 425 -15.24 2.69 1.02
CA SER A 425 -14.55 3.37 -0.10
C SER A 425 -14.56 2.53 -1.37
N ALA A 426 -14.11 3.09 -2.50
CA ALA A 426 -13.93 2.33 -3.73
C ALA A 426 -12.74 2.81 -4.58
N ARG A 427 -12.20 1.96 -5.46
CA ARG A 427 -11.17 2.32 -6.44
C ARG A 427 -9.92 2.94 -5.78
N VAL A 428 -9.32 2.19 -4.85
CA VAL A 428 -8.16 2.64 -4.07
C VAL A 428 -6.95 1.78 -4.40
N THR A 429 -5.79 2.40 -4.66
CA THR A 429 -4.52 1.67 -4.81
C THR A 429 -3.55 2.01 -3.69
N ILE A 430 -3.04 0.99 -3.00
CA ILE A 430 -1.92 1.11 -2.07
C ILE A 430 -0.75 0.38 -2.72
N ARG A 431 0.36 1.07 -2.97
CA ARG A 431 1.54 0.45 -3.57
C ARG A 431 2.86 0.94 -3.05
N ASP A 432 3.90 0.13 -3.24
CA ASP A 432 5.28 0.44 -2.84
C ASP A 432 5.35 0.93 -1.38
N THR A 433 4.62 0.25 -0.49
CA THR A 433 4.40 0.71 0.89
C THR A 433 4.90 -0.33 1.89
N VAL A 434 5.67 0.11 2.87
CA VAL A 434 6.24 -0.75 3.92
C VAL A 434 5.62 -0.38 5.26
N LEU A 435 4.93 -1.31 5.91
CA LEU A 435 4.40 -1.14 7.26
C LEU A 435 4.93 -2.25 8.15
N GLU A 436 5.40 -1.88 9.33
CA GLU A 436 6.03 -2.82 10.25
C GLU A 436 5.65 -2.54 11.70
N ARG A 437 5.85 -3.54 12.57
CA ARG A 437 5.95 -3.40 14.04
C ARG A 437 4.80 -2.63 14.70
N ALA A 438 3.63 -3.23 14.68
CA ALA A 438 2.51 -2.79 15.50
C ALA A 438 2.68 -3.23 16.96
N GLN A 439 2.36 -2.35 17.91
CA GLN A 439 2.45 -2.62 19.35
C GLN A 439 1.25 -3.44 19.86
N HIS A 440 0.03 -3.01 19.56
CA HIS A 440 -1.17 -3.68 20.06
C HIS A 440 -1.50 -4.90 19.21
N LEU A 441 -1.11 -6.09 19.69
CA LEU A 441 -1.30 -7.37 19.01
C LEU A 441 -2.46 -8.21 19.58
N GLY A 442 -3.26 -7.67 20.51
CA GLY A 442 -4.42 -8.34 21.14
C GLY A 442 -5.66 -8.48 20.24
N ALA A 443 -6.66 -9.25 20.64
CA ALA A 443 -7.85 -9.54 19.83
C ALA A 443 -8.69 -8.30 19.42
N GLY A 444 -9.79 -8.50 18.69
CA GLY A 444 -10.74 -7.42 18.38
C GLY A 444 -10.31 -6.48 17.26
N GLY A 445 -9.45 -6.96 16.35
CA GLY A 445 -9.06 -6.23 15.16
C GLY A 445 -7.79 -5.38 15.27
N ASN A 446 -7.03 -5.51 16.37
CA ASN A 446 -5.79 -4.75 16.55
C ASN A 446 -4.60 -5.29 15.73
N GLY A 447 -3.52 -4.54 15.58
CA GLY A 447 -2.29 -5.06 14.97
C GLY A 447 -2.40 -5.40 13.48
N TYR A 448 -3.31 -4.74 12.75
CA TYR A 448 -3.53 -4.99 11.32
C TYR A 448 -2.88 -3.92 10.45
N LEU A 449 -2.03 -4.30 9.50
CA LEU A 449 -1.20 -3.32 8.80
C LEU A 449 -1.89 -2.73 7.58
N PHE A 450 -2.42 -3.58 6.70
CA PHE A 450 -3.17 -3.18 5.50
C PHE A 450 -4.57 -3.76 5.61
N VAL A 451 -5.55 -2.88 5.84
CA VAL A 451 -6.93 -3.25 6.17
C VAL A 451 -7.88 -2.70 5.13
N VAL A 452 -8.71 -3.57 4.56
CA VAL A 452 -9.81 -3.17 3.67
C VAL A 452 -11.14 -3.57 4.31
N ARG A 453 -12.04 -2.60 4.52
CA ARG A 453 -13.33 -2.78 5.19
C ARG A 453 -14.43 -2.14 4.37
N TYR A 454 -15.52 -2.87 4.17
CA TYR A 454 -16.70 -2.36 3.47
C TYR A 454 -16.35 -1.60 2.19
N SER A 455 -15.39 -2.06 1.40
CA SER A 455 -14.80 -1.28 0.29
C SER A 455 -14.57 -2.11 -0.95
N ASP A 456 -14.66 -1.45 -2.11
CA ASP A 456 -14.69 -2.11 -3.41
C ASP A 456 -13.52 -1.75 -4.32
N GLU A 457 -13.09 -2.70 -5.15
CA GLU A 457 -12.10 -2.49 -6.20
C GLU A 457 -10.81 -1.85 -5.63
N VAL A 458 -10.26 -2.49 -4.60
CA VAL A 458 -9.05 -2.05 -3.90
C VAL A 458 -7.86 -2.90 -4.33
N LEU A 459 -6.78 -2.27 -4.76
CA LEU A 459 -5.52 -2.93 -5.10
C LEU A 459 -4.47 -2.61 -4.04
N VAL A 460 -3.92 -3.64 -3.40
CA VAL A 460 -2.72 -3.55 -2.55
C VAL A 460 -1.60 -4.30 -3.27
N ASP A 461 -0.60 -3.58 -3.78
CA ASP A 461 0.41 -4.12 -4.68
C ASP A 461 1.84 -3.77 -4.24
N SER A 462 2.77 -4.72 -4.32
CA SER A 462 4.18 -4.49 -3.98
C SER A 462 4.39 -3.84 -2.60
N CYS A 463 3.58 -4.25 -1.62
CA CYS A 463 3.66 -3.78 -0.25
C CYS A 463 4.35 -4.80 0.65
N VAL A 464 4.98 -4.32 1.72
CA VAL A 464 5.62 -5.17 2.73
C VAL A 464 4.92 -4.93 4.06
N GLY A 465 4.46 -6.01 4.68
CA GLY A 465 3.88 -5.99 6.01
C GLY A 465 4.65 -6.93 6.92
N THR A 466 5.30 -6.43 7.97
CA THR A 466 6.02 -7.30 8.93
C THR A 466 5.62 -7.02 10.37
N ARG A 467 5.64 -8.07 11.20
CA ARG A 467 5.41 -7.97 12.65
C ARG A 467 4.09 -7.27 13.06
N GLY A 468 3.07 -7.28 12.20
CA GLY A 468 1.67 -7.15 12.62
C GLY A 468 1.14 -8.47 13.19
N ARG A 469 -0.11 -8.49 13.65
CA ARG A 469 -0.85 -9.74 13.87
C ARG A 469 -1.38 -10.29 12.55
N HIS A 470 -2.01 -9.43 11.76
CA HIS A 470 -2.40 -9.73 10.36
C HIS A 470 -1.88 -8.61 9.48
N ASN A 471 -0.95 -8.92 8.58
CA ASN A 471 -0.31 -7.90 7.78
C ASN A 471 -1.25 -7.41 6.67
N PHE A 472 -1.91 -8.32 5.97
CA PHE A 472 -2.87 -8.02 4.90
C PHE A 472 -4.19 -8.70 5.22
N ILE A 473 -5.28 -7.92 5.30
CA ILE A 473 -6.58 -8.47 5.71
C ILE A 473 -7.75 -7.67 5.14
N THR A 474 -8.80 -8.39 4.75
CA THR A 474 -10.15 -7.84 4.65
C THR A 474 -10.85 -8.03 5.99
N ASP A 475 -11.37 -6.95 6.56
CA ASP A 475 -12.10 -6.94 7.82
C ASP A 475 -13.53 -6.43 7.57
N GLY A 476 -14.41 -6.60 8.55
CA GLY A 476 -15.85 -6.42 8.37
C GLY A 476 -16.55 -7.74 8.00
N ASP A 477 -17.84 -7.78 8.29
CA ASP A 477 -18.71 -8.96 8.11
C ASP A 477 -18.97 -9.26 6.63
N PHE A 478 -19.36 -8.24 5.86
CA PHE A 478 -19.66 -8.29 4.43
C PHE A 478 -19.11 -7.03 3.76
N SER A 479 -19.47 -6.77 2.51
CA SER A 479 -19.37 -5.45 1.87
C SER A 479 -18.01 -5.06 1.28
N SER A 480 -17.04 -5.97 1.21
CA SER A 480 -15.80 -5.74 0.46
C SER A 480 -15.75 -6.62 -0.78
N SER A 481 -15.56 -6.02 -1.95
CA SER A 481 -15.56 -6.72 -3.23
C SER A 481 -14.39 -6.29 -4.12
N GLY A 482 -13.88 -7.17 -5.00
CA GLY A 482 -12.79 -6.80 -5.91
C GLY A 482 -11.50 -6.36 -5.20
N VAL A 483 -11.22 -6.90 -4.02
CA VAL A 483 -9.99 -6.61 -3.26
C VAL A 483 -8.88 -7.54 -3.72
N VAL A 484 -7.76 -6.96 -4.17
CA VAL A 484 -6.62 -7.70 -4.71
C VAL A 484 -5.38 -7.38 -3.89
N PHE A 485 -4.75 -8.42 -3.32
CA PHE A 485 -3.41 -8.37 -2.76
C PHE A 485 -2.43 -9.00 -3.74
N ARG A 486 -1.56 -8.20 -4.36
CA ARG A 486 -0.64 -8.63 -5.43
C ARG A 486 0.80 -8.34 -5.05
N ASN A 487 1.74 -9.26 -5.30
CA ASN A 487 3.18 -9.06 -5.07
C ASN A 487 3.58 -8.58 -3.66
N ASN A 488 2.77 -8.89 -2.64
CA ASN A 488 3.00 -8.43 -1.27
C ASN A 488 3.89 -9.41 -0.49
N ARG A 489 4.64 -8.91 0.50
CA ARG A 489 5.54 -9.71 1.35
C ARG A 489 5.24 -9.55 2.83
#